data_AF-A0A496X017-F1
#
_entry.id   AF-A0A496X017-F1
#
_cell.length_a   1.000
_cell.length_b   1.000
_cell.length_c   1.000
_cell.angle_alpha   90.00
_cell.angle_beta   90.00
_cell.angle_gamma   90.00
#
_symmetry.space_group_name_H-M   'P 1'
#
loop_
_entity.id
_entity.type
_entity.pdbx_description
1 polymer ?
#
loop_
_entity_poly.entity_id
_entity_poly.type
_entity_poly.pdbx_seq_one_letter_code
_entity_poly.pdbx_strand_id
1 'polypeptide(L)'
;MNVMDEDKRKGRKPIPDHLKALLSEEQKAALVQLEGFGWELRFVRMPLFQPLIIALHNAATDKFGILEEDGHLDMGSDLKVRR
;
A
#
# COMPACT_ATOMS: atom_id res chain seq x y z
N MET A 1 -30.89 4.07 5.26
CA MET A 1 -29.79 3.18 5.65
C MET A 1 -28.47 3.89 5.37
N ASN A 2 -27.76 4.35 6.40
CA ASN A 2 -26.36 4.79 6.24
C ASN A 2 -25.48 3.59 6.48
N VAL A 3 -24.86 3.06 5.42
CA VAL A 3 -23.73 2.16 5.58
C VAL A 3 -22.54 3.08 5.89
N MET A 4 -22.28 3.31 7.17
CA MET A 4 -20.97 3.80 7.59
C MET A 4 -20.00 2.65 7.28
N ASP A 5 -19.11 2.85 6.30
CA ASP A 5 -17.92 2.02 6.12
C ASP A 5 -17.07 2.16 7.37
N GLU A 6 -17.43 1.39 8.40
CA GLU A 6 -16.65 1.29 9.62
C GLU A 6 -15.30 0.69 9.25
N ASP A 7 -14.29 1.54 9.33
CA ASP A 7 -12.92 1.12 9.30
C ASP A 7 -12.69 0.06 10.38
N LYS A 8 -12.67 -1.22 9.97
CA LYS A 8 -12.53 -2.38 10.86
C LYS A 8 -11.14 -2.46 11.51
N ARG A 9 -10.24 -1.51 11.23
CA ARG A 9 -8.95 -1.40 11.92
C ARG A 9 -9.22 -1.00 13.36
N LYS A 10 -9.00 -1.93 14.31
CA LYS A 10 -9.04 -1.69 15.76
C LYS A 10 -7.94 -0.69 16.19
N GLY A 11 -8.09 0.59 15.87
CA GLY A 11 -7.21 1.68 16.28
C GLY A 11 -5.83 1.76 15.61
N ARG A 12 -5.52 0.92 14.60
CA ARG A 12 -4.26 1.03 13.84
C ARG A 12 -4.42 1.95 12.63
N LYS A 13 -3.54 2.94 12.53
CA LYS A 13 -3.48 3.85 11.39
C LYS A 13 -3.25 3.07 10.08
N PRO A 14 -3.82 3.53 8.95
CA PRO A 14 -3.57 2.99 7.62
C PRO A 14 -2.08 2.90 7.25
N ILE A 15 -1.31 3.86 7.74
CA ILE A 15 0.12 4.03 7.49
C ILE A 15 0.77 4.14 8.88
N PRO A 16 1.70 3.24 9.23
CA PRO A 16 2.45 3.33 10.48
C PRO A 16 3.33 4.59 10.53
N ASP A 17 3.44 5.23 11.70
CA ASP A 17 4.26 6.44 11.89
C ASP A 17 5.76 6.20 11.59
N HIS A 18 6.22 4.94 11.69
CA HIS A 18 7.59 4.53 11.41
C HIS A 18 7.74 3.71 10.12
N LEU A 19 6.90 3.97 9.10
CA LEU A 19 6.91 3.18 7.87
C LEU A 19 8.31 3.02 7.26
N LYS A 20 9.08 4.11 7.14
CA LYS A 20 10.43 4.06 6.54
C LYS A 20 11.38 3.09 7.27
N ALA A 21 11.18 2.82 8.56
CA ALA A 21 11.98 1.85 9.29
C ALA A 21 11.56 0.40 9.01
N LEU A 22 10.36 0.19 8.46
CA LEU A 22 9.80 -1.13 8.13
C LEU A 22 10.07 -1.55 6.67
N LEU A 23 10.46 -0.61 5.82
CA LEU A 23 10.74 -0.87 4.40
C LEU A 23 12.15 -1.43 4.21
N SER A 24 12.31 -2.32 3.22
CA SER A 24 13.63 -2.66 2.66
C SER A 24 14.26 -1.44 1.97
N GLU A 25 15.56 -1.49 1.66
CA GLU A 25 16.23 -0.41 0.94
C GLU A 25 15.69 -0.29 -0.49
N GLU A 26 15.40 -1.43 -1.13
CA GLU A 26 14.80 -1.53 -2.45
C GLU A 26 13.41 -0.89 -2.47
N GLN A 27 12.59 -1.15 -1.45
CA GLN A 27 11.28 -0.51 -1.30
C GLN A 27 11.38 1.00 -1.09
N LYS A 28 12.35 1.48 -0.31
CA LYS A 28 12.56 2.93 -0.12
C LYS A 28 12.91 3.61 -1.43
N ALA A 29 13.84 3.03 -2.18
CA ALA A 29 14.26 3.56 -3.48
C ALA A 29 13.12 3.55 -4.49
N ALA A 30 12.40 2.43 -4.60
CA ALA A 30 11.27 2.29 -5.50
C ALA A 30 10.11 3.24 -5.16
N LEU A 31 9.78 3.40 -3.87
CA LEU A 31 8.72 4.30 -3.43
C LEU A 31 8.99 5.75 -3.88
N VAL A 32 10.21 6.24 -3.66
CA VAL A 32 10.62 7.60 -4.09
C VAL A 32 10.49 7.76 -5.60
N GLN A 33 10.89 6.75 -6.37
CA GLN A 33 10.75 6.78 -7.83
C GLN A 33 9.27 6.78 -8.27
N LEU A 34 8.45 5.91 -7.68
CA LEU A 34 7.04 5.74 -8.01
C LEU A 34 6.20 6.97 -7.66
N GLU A 35 6.52 7.66 -6.56
CA GLU A 35 5.93 8.97 -6.20
C GLU A 35 6.11 9.99 -7.32
N GLY A 36 7.28 10.00 -7.98
CA GLY A 36 7.54 10.84 -9.16
C GLY A 36 6.68 10.51 -10.38
N PHE A 37 6.12 9.30 -10.45
CA PHE A 37 5.19 8.84 -11.49
C PHE A 37 3.71 8.93 -11.07
N GLY A 38 3.42 9.59 -9.95
CA GLY A 38 2.05 9.81 -9.46
C GLY A 38 1.44 8.63 -8.72
N TRP A 39 2.27 7.70 -8.24
CA TRP A 39 1.83 6.68 -7.29
C TRP A 39 1.88 7.22 -5.87
N GLU A 40 0.84 6.90 -5.10
CA GLU A 40 0.69 7.37 -3.73
C GLU A 40 0.47 6.19 -2.79
N LEU A 41 1.08 6.24 -1.62
CA LEU A 41 0.87 5.24 -0.58
C LEU A 41 -0.57 5.29 -0.06
N ARG A 42 -1.31 4.18 -0.21
CA ARG A 42 -2.72 4.11 0.21
C ARG A 42 -2.91 3.45 1.57
N PHE A 43 -2.28 2.30 1.80
CA PHE A 43 -2.27 1.64 3.10
C PHE A 43 -1.15 0.59 3.18
N VAL A 44 -0.79 0.26 4.41
CA VAL A 44 0.20 -0.77 4.73
C VAL A 44 -0.47 -1.83 5.61
N ARG A 45 -0.38 -3.10 5.24
CA ARG A 45 -0.85 -4.22 6.07
C ARG A 45 0.34 -4.94 6.68
N MET A 46 0.24 -5.20 7.97
CA MET A 46 1.21 -5.96 8.76
C MET A 46 0.54 -7.24 9.28
N PRO A 47 0.39 -8.30 8.46
CA PRO A 47 -0.08 -9.58 8.96
C PRO A 47 0.97 -10.18 9.90
N LEU A 48 0.53 -10.94 10.90
CA LEU A 48 1.46 -11.66 11.76
C LEU A 48 2.16 -12.75 10.95
N PHE A 49 3.50 -12.82 11.07
CA PHE A 49 4.33 -13.83 10.42
C PHE A 49 4.30 -13.82 8.88
N GLN A 50 3.94 -12.71 8.26
CA GLN A 50 4.00 -12.52 6.80
C GLN A 50 4.72 -11.21 6.45
N PRO A 51 5.24 -11.08 5.22
CA PRO A 51 5.80 -9.84 4.70
C PRO A 51 4.84 -8.64 4.80
N LEU A 52 5.42 -7.46 4.86
CA LEU A 52 4.69 -6.20 4.81
C LEU A 52 4.00 -6.04 3.45
N ILE A 53 2.71 -5.74 3.43
CA ILE A 53 1.98 -5.47 2.19
C ILE A 53 1.81 -3.96 2.05
N ILE A 54 2.46 -3.37 1.05
CA ILE A 54 2.44 -1.93 0.79
C ILE A 54 1.56 -1.68 -0.44
N ALA A 55 0.36 -1.13 -0.24
CA ALA A 55 -0.53 -0.81 -1.34
C ALA A 55 -0.35 0.63 -1.80
N LEU A 56 -0.09 0.81 -3.10
CA LEU A 56 -0.02 2.09 -3.78
C LEU A 56 -1.25 2.28 -4.67
N HIS A 57 -1.64 3.54 -4.88
CA HIS A 57 -2.69 3.94 -5.81
C HIS A 57 -2.15 5.03 -6.73
N ASN A 58 -2.41 4.90 -8.03
CA ASN A 58 -2.12 5.96 -8.99
C ASN A 58 -3.43 6.65 -9.36
N ALA A 59 -3.62 7.87 -8.86
CA ALA A 59 -4.88 8.60 -9.04
C ALA A 59 -5.16 8.96 -10.52
N ALA A 60 -4.12 9.14 -11.33
CA ALA A 60 -4.27 9.50 -12.75
C ALA A 60 -4.78 8.31 -13.60
N THR A 61 -4.40 7.09 -13.24
CA THR A 61 -4.77 5.86 -13.98
C THR A 61 -5.84 5.02 -13.28
N ASP A 62 -6.22 5.43 -12.06
CA ASP A 62 -7.07 4.68 -11.13
C ASP A 62 -6.62 3.23 -10.91
N LYS A 63 -5.29 3.01 -10.87
CA LYS A 63 -4.69 1.68 -10.68
C LYS A 63 -4.17 1.51 -9.27
N PHE A 64 -4.25 0.27 -8.79
CA PHE A 64 -3.63 -0.16 -7.54
C PHE A 64 -2.47 -1.11 -7.84
N GLY A 65 -1.47 -1.09 -6.97
CA GLY A 65 -0.34 -2.02 -7.02
C GLY A 65 0.20 -2.30 -5.64
N ILE A 66 0.88 -3.43 -5.50
CA ILE A 66 1.61 -3.82 -4.30
C ILE A 66 3.09 -3.62 -4.54
N LEU A 67 3.75 -2.88 -3.65
CA LEU A 67 5.20 -2.74 -3.68
C LEU A 67 5.82 -3.91 -2.92
N GLU A 68 6.46 -4.80 -3.66
CA GLU A 68 7.12 -6.00 -3.14
C GLU A 68 8.46 -5.67 -2.45
N GLU A 69 9.02 -6.62 -1.70
CA GLU A 69 10.27 -6.42 -0.93
C GLU A 69 11.49 -6.10 -1.80
N ASP A 70 11.49 -6.56 -3.06
CA ASP A 70 12.53 -6.29 -4.06
C ASP A 70 12.37 -4.96 -4.79
N GLY A 71 11.35 -4.17 -4.42
CA GLY A 71 11.04 -2.88 -5.04
C GLY A 71 10.23 -2.99 -6.34
N HIS A 72 9.84 -4.19 -6.77
CA HIS A 72 8.94 -4.35 -7.90
C HIS A 72 7.51 -3.94 -7.53
N LEU A 73 6.84 -3.22 -8.44
CA LEU A 73 5.42 -2.91 -8.31
C LEU A 73 4.59 -4.00 -8.98
N ASP A 74 4.02 -4.91 -8.19
CA ASP A 74 3.04 -5.87 -8.68
C ASP A 74 1.66 -5.20 -8.83
N MET A 75 1.26 -4.96 -10.07
CA MET A 75 -0.07 -4.44 -10.41
C MET A 75 -1.08 -5.57 -10.69
N GLY A 76 -0.83 -6.78 -10.17
CA GLY A 76 -1.54 -8.04 -10.43
C GLY A 76 -2.96 -7.86 -10.98
N SER A 77 -3.24 -8.50 -12.11
CA SER A 77 -4.44 -8.30 -12.95
C SER A 77 -5.80 -8.44 -12.24
N ASP A 78 -5.81 -8.86 -10.97
CA ASP A 78 -6.98 -9.21 -10.18
C ASP A 78 -6.90 -8.70 -8.73
N LEU A 79 -6.34 -7.49 -8.50
CA LEU A 79 -6.62 -6.76 -7.27
C LEU A 79 -8.14 -6.51 -7.20
N LYS A 80 -8.90 -7.49 -6.67
CA LYS A 80 -10.35 -7.44 -6.51
C LYS A 80 -10.66 -6.43 -5.42
N VAL A 81 -10.63 -5.16 -5.78
CA VAL A 81 -11.20 -4.07 -5.00
C VAL A 81 -12.70 -4.40 -4.89
N ARG A 82 -13.12 -4.90 -3.74
CA ARG A 82 -14.54 -5.12 -3.46
C ARG A 82 -15.12 -3.76 -3.10
N ARG A 83 -15.98 -3.24 -3.96
CA ARG A 83 -16.82 -2.06 -3.70
C ARG A 83 -17.93 -2.39 -2.72
#